data_AF-A0A2H4SF83-F1
#
_entry.id   AF-A0A2H4SF83-F1
#
_cell.length_a   1.000
_cell.length_b   1.000
_cell.length_c   1.000
_cell.angle_alpha   90.00
_cell.angle_beta   90.00
_cell.angle_gamma   90.00
#
_symmetry.space_group_name_H-M   'P 1'
#
loop_
_entity.id
_entity.type
_entity.pdbx_description
1 polymer ?
#
loop_
_entity_poly.entity_id
_entity_poly.type
_entity_poly.pdbx_seq_one_letter_code
_entity_poly.pdbx_strand_id
1 'polypeptide(L)'
;MSLSTSSYSSSSSPSSSTSAQSGSACFAHGTPVTLESRSTVEIQDLRAGSVVQTLAGPRLVVGVLRMQVENEVMCRLGAALLVTAWHPVSFDGVAWYFPVHLTVDPIMYTGDVYSVLLEADGSPFAHTVQVAGGLWGASLGHGVVAGAGEDVRAHPFFGDYVLVCEKMAVLRPVAGAYQCYGVTRDQRTGLVNGFRPSKARVNGGGAGG
;
A
#
# COMPACT_ATOMS: atom_id res chain seq x y z
N MET A 1 17.33 7.71 -61.88
CA MET A 1 16.39 6.73 -61.29
C MET A 1 17.26 5.59 -60.76
N SER A 2 17.40 5.23 -59.49
CA SER A 2 16.79 5.61 -58.23
C SER A 2 17.87 5.42 -57.15
N LEU A 3 17.89 6.28 -56.13
CA LEU A 3 18.80 6.22 -54.98
C LEU A 3 18.36 5.07 -54.06
N SER A 4 19.29 4.18 -53.68
CA SER A 4 19.02 3.17 -52.65
C SER A 4 19.43 3.75 -51.29
N THR A 5 18.43 4.06 -50.48
CA THR A 5 18.55 4.66 -49.16
C THR A 5 18.92 3.63 -48.11
N SER A 6 19.88 4.00 -47.26
CA SER A 6 20.24 3.34 -46.01
C SER A 6 19.03 3.12 -45.10
N SER A 7 18.86 1.91 -44.58
CA SER A 7 18.00 1.63 -43.43
C SER A 7 18.87 1.39 -42.21
N TYR A 8 18.88 2.38 -41.31
CA TYR A 8 19.34 2.22 -39.93
C TYR A 8 18.44 1.19 -39.23
N SER A 9 19.02 0.07 -38.80
CA SER A 9 18.36 -0.83 -37.86
C SER A 9 18.45 -0.23 -36.47
N SER A 10 17.46 0.59 -36.11
CA SER A 10 17.22 0.98 -34.72
C SER A 10 16.66 -0.22 -33.96
N SER A 11 17.55 -1.00 -33.35
CA SER A 11 17.16 -1.99 -32.34
C SER A 11 16.76 -1.25 -31.07
N SER A 12 15.52 -0.77 -31.00
CA SER A 12 14.90 -0.40 -29.73
C SER A 12 14.68 -1.67 -28.94
N SER A 13 15.56 -1.92 -27.97
CA SER A 13 15.34 -2.87 -26.88
C SER A 13 13.93 -2.64 -26.29
N PRO A 14 13.16 -3.69 -26.00
CA PRO A 14 11.86 -3.52 -25.37
C PRO A 14 12.09 -2.84 -24.01
N SER A 15 11.57 -1.63 -23.89
CA SER A 15 11.43 -0.90 -22.65
C SER A 15 10.75 -1.85 -21.66
N SER A 16 11.46 -2.26 -20.62
CA SER A 16 10.91 -2.99 -19.49
C SER A 16 9.96 -2.08 -18.72
N SER A 17 8.73 -1.97 -19.22
CA SER A 17 7.65 -1.16 -18.66
C SER A 17 6.55 -2.08 -18.17
N THR A 18 6.69 -2.63 -16.96
CA THR A 18 5.58 -3.22 -16.15
C THR A 18 6.13 -3.75 -14.82
N SER A 19 6.08 -2.93 -13.75
CA SER A 19 6.09 -3.32 -12.30
C SER A 19 6.72 -2.29 -11.34
N ALA A 20 7.16 -1.11 -11.80
CA ALA A 20 7.98 -0.21 -10.97
C ALA A 20 7.25 0.98 -10.29
N GLN A 21 5.94 1.21 -10.51
CA GLN A 21 5.26 2.44 -10.07
C GLN A 21 4.26 2.30 -8.91
N SER A 22 3.74 1.12 -8.60
CA SER A 22 2.68 0.97 -7.59
C SER A 22 3.29 0.90 -6.18
N GLY A 23 3.22 2.02 -5.46
CA GLY A 23 4.15 2.35 -4.39
C GLY A 23 3.54 2.44 -3.00
N SER A 24 2.58 1.60 -2.63
CA SER A 24 2.18 1.36 -1.23
C SER A 24 1.02 0.37 -1.15
N ALA A 25 0.98 -0.51 -0.13
CA ALA A 25 -0.21 -1.30 0.19
C ALA A 25 -1.16 -0.46 1.07
N CYS A 26 -2.09 0.27 0.44
CA CYS A 26 -2.99 1.21 1.12
C CYS A 26 -4.45 1.15 0.62
N PHE A 27 -5.36 1.66 1.44
CA PHE A 27 -6.77 1.93 1.13
C PHE A 27 -7.01 3.42 0.86
N ALA A 28 -8.03 3.74 0.05
CA ALA A 28 -8.41 5.13 -0.20
C ALA A 28 -9.00 5.79 1.05
N HIS A 29 -8.88 7.12 1.11
CA HIS A 29 -9.70 7.96 2.00
C HIS A 29 -11.19 7.57 1.95
N GLY A 30 -11.88 7.66 3.09
CA GLY A 30 -13.29 7.31 3.21
C GLY A 30 -13.58 5.82 3.33
N THR A 31 -12.56 4.94 3.27
CA THR A 31 -12.75 3.50 3.44
C THR A 31 -13.30 3.19 4.84
N PRO A 32 -14.50 2.59 4.97
CA PRO A 32 -15.03 2.14 6.25
C PRO A 32 -14.20 0.99 6.82
N VAL A 33 -13.83 1.10 8.09
CA VAL A 33 -13.15 0.07 8.89
C VAL A 33 -14.03 -0.32 10.07
N THR A 34 -14.19 -1.62 10.29
CA THR A 34 -15.03 -2.15 11.37
C THR A 34 -14.31 -2.09 12.71
N LEU A 35 -14.90 -1.42 13.68
CA LEU A 35 -14.45 -1.34 15.07
C LEU A 35 -14.88 -2.58 15.87
N GLU A 36 -14.29 -2.77 17.05
CA GLU A 36 -14.67 -3.84 17.98
C GLU A 36 -16.19 -3.94 18.20
N SER A 37 -16.85 -2.80 18.37
CA SER A 37 -18.31 -2.65 18.54
C SER A 37 -19.15 -3.04 17.33
N ARG A 38 -18.52 -3.42 16.21
CA ARG A 38 -19.13 -3.65 14.88
C ARG A 38 -19.67 -2.39 14.19
N SER A 39 -19.56 -1.21 14.80
CA SER A 39 -19.74 0.04 14.06
C SER A 39 -18.56 0.27 13.13
N THR A 40 -18.73 1.13 12.14
CA THR A 40 -17.66 1.51 11.21
C THR A 40 -17.19 2.93 11.47
N VAL A 41 -15.91 3.18 11.22
CA VAL A 41 -15.32 4.52 11.11
C VAL A 41 -14.56 4.63 9.80
N GLU A 42 -14.47 5.82 9.22
CA GLU A 42 -13.66 6.02 8.02
C GLU A 42 -12.16 5.95 8.38
N ILE A 43 -11.36 5.37 7.48
CA ILE A 43 -9.95 5.04 7.76
C ILE A 43 -9.11 6.26 8.14
N GLN A 44 -9.42 7.44 7.59
CA GLN A 44 -8.73 8.69 7.94
C GLN A 44 -9.04 9.17 9.36
N ASP A 45 -10.09 8.66 9.99
CA ASP A 45 -10.54 9.01 11.34
C ASP A 45 -10.12 7.98 12.38
N LEU A 46 -9.54 6.85 11.96
CA LEU A 46 -8.85 5.94 12.87
C LEU A 46 -7.69 6.63 13.57
N ARG A 47 -7.49 6.32 14.85
CA ARG A 47 -6.42 6.87 15.68
C ARG A 47 -5.72 5.74 16.43
N ALA A 48 -4.49 5.99 16.85
CA ALA A 48 -3.87 5.16 17.87
C ALA A 48 -4.79 5.10 19.10
N GLY A 49 -5.03 3.91 19.63
CA GLY A 49 -6.00 3.67 20.71
C GLY A 49 -7.37 3.16 20.23
N SER A 50 -7.72 3.28 18.95
CA SER A 50 -8.91 2.63 18.38
C SER A 50 -8.75 1.11 18.41
N VAL A 51 -9.84 0.36 18.58
CA VAL A 51 -9.83 -1.11 18.52
C VAL A 51 -10.63 -1.57 17.31
N VAL A 52 -10.00 -2.31 16.40
CA VAL A 52 -10.57 -2.77 15.13
C VAL A 52 -10.77 -4.27 15.12
N GLN A 53 -11.69 -4.74 14.27
CA GLN A 53 -11.90 -6.18 14.06
C GLN A 53 -10.85 -6.76 13.13
N THR A 54 -10.27 -7.89 13.57
CA THR A 54 -9.31 -8.70 12.81
C THR A 54 -9.81 -10.14 12.73
N LEU A 55 -9.18 -10.98 11.91
CA LEU A 55 -9.45 -12.42 11.85
C LEU A 55 -9.12 -13.16 13.15
N ALA A 56 -8.22 -12.61 13.98
CA ALA A 56 -7.87 -13.15 15.30
C ALA A 56 -8.62 -12.47 16.46
N GLY A 57 -9.73 -11.77 16.16
CA GLY A 57 -10.50 -10.97 17.11
C GLY A 57 -10.00 -9.51 17.20
N PRO A 58 -10.54 -8.71 18.13
CA PRO A 58 -10.23 -7.28 18.22
C PRO A 58 -8.74 -7.01 18.49
N ARG A 59 -8.17 -5.96 17.87
CA ARG A 59 -6.80 -5.49 18.11
C ARG A 59 -6.71 -3.98 18.16
N LEU A 60 -5.79 -3.49 18.98
CA LEU A 60 -5.49 -2.07 19.13
C LEU A 60 -4.76 -1.54 17.88
N VAL A 61 -5.21 -0.41 17.37
CA VAL A 61 -4.47 0.40 16.41
C VAL A 61 -3.37 1.14 17.17
N VAL A 62 -2.11 0.94 16.77
CA VAL A 62 -0.96 1.67 17.36
C VAL A 62 -0.44 2.76 16.42
N GLY A 63 -0.77 2.68 15.13
CA GLY A 63 -0.42 3.71 14.17
C GLY A 63 -1.30 3.68 12.93
N VAL A 64 -1.51 4.85 12.34
CA VAL A 64 -2.12 5.00 11.02
C VAL A 64 -1.08 5.67 10.14
N LEU A 65 -0.73 5.05 9.02
CA LEU A 65 0.13 5.64 7.99
C LEU A 65 -0.74 6.40 6.99
N ARG A 66 -0.39 7.64 6.67
CA ARG A 66 -1.02 8.44 5.62
C ARG A 66 -0.02 8.73 4.52
N MET A 67 -0.44 8.57 3.28
CA MET A 67 0.34 8.92 2.09
C MET A 67 -0.53 9.73 1.13
N GLN A 68 0.01 10.85 0.64
CA GLN A 68 -0.61 11.56 -0.48
C GLN A 68 -0.09 10.96 -1.79
N VAL A 69 -1.00 10.59 -2.67
CA VAL A 69 -0.71 10.00 -3.98
C VAL A 69 -1.32 10.82 -5.11
N GLU A 70 -0.69 10.78 -6.27
CA GLU A 70 -1.14 11.46 -7.49
C GLU A 70 -1.17 10.42 -8.61
N ASN A 71 -2.30 10.32 -9.31
CA ASN A 71 -2.50 9.36 -10.40
C ASN A 71 -2.15 7.91 -9.99
N GLU A 72 -2.51 7.50 -8.77
CA GLU A 72 -2.31 6.13 -8.30
C GLU A 72 -3.38 5.21 -8.89
N VAL A 73 -2.96 4.03 -9.33
CA VAL A 73 -3.88 3.00 -9.82
C VAL A 73 -4.58 2.34 -8.63
N MET A 74 -5.89 2.52 -8.54
CA MET A 74 -6.74 1.92 -7.51
C MET A 74 -7.69 0.91 -8.14
N CYS A 75 -7.88 -0.21 -7.45
CA CYS A 75 -8.81 -1.26 -7.81
C CYS A 75 -10.11 -1.07 -7.01
N ARG A 76 -11.25 -1.14 -7.72
CA ARG A 76 -12.55 -1.19 -7.08
C ARG A 76 -12.92 -2.63 -6.78
N LEU A 77 -13.21 -2.91 -5.51
CA LEU A 77 -13.72 -4.21 -5.04
C LEU A 77 -15.08 -4.01 -4.37
N GLY A 78 -16.09 -4.73 -4.85
CA GLY A 78 -17.47 -4.53 -4.41
C GLY A 78 -17.97 -3.10 -4.68
N ALA A 79 -18.97 -2.65 -3.91
CA ALA A 79 -19.59 -1.35 -4.14
C ALA A 79 -18.74 -0.16 -3.67
N ALA A 80 -17.96 -0.33 -2.59
CA ALA A 80 -17.42 0.79 -1.82
C ALA A 80 -15.91 0.73 -1.53
N LEU A 81 -15.22 -0.37 -1.80
CA LEU A 81 -13.78 -0.46 -1.50
C LEU A 81 -12.94 0.02 -2.69
N LEU A 82 -12.11 1.03 -2.44
CA LEU A 82 -11.03 1.44 -3.32
C LEU A 82 -9.70 1.16 -2.63
N VAL A 83 -8.87 0.37 -3.28
CA VAL A 83 -7.63 -0.15 -2.70
C VAL A 83 -6.53 -0.18 -3.75
N THR A 84 -5.29 0.10 -3.34
CA THR A 84 -4.12 0.01 -4.23
C THR A 84 -3.97 -1.39 -4.82
N ALA A 85 -3.48 -1.47 -6.06
CA ALA A 85 -3.47 -2.69 -6.86
C ALA A 85 -2.76 -3.90 -6.20
N TRP A 86 -1.79 -3.63 -5.32
CA TRP A 86 -0.93 -4.62 -4.66
C TRP A 86 -1.12 -4.70 -3.15
N HIS A 87 -2.22 -4.17 -2.60
CA HIS A 87 -2.55 -4.40 -1.19
C HIS A 87 -3.20 -5.78 -1.03
N PRO A 88 -2.63 -6.71 -0.24
CA PRO A 88 -3.23 -8.03 -0.05
C PRO A 88 -4.62 -7.96 0.59
N VAL A 89 -5.62 -8.55 -0.07
CA VAL A 89 -7.00 -8.63 0.43
C VAL A 89 -7.51 -10.07 0.44
N SER A 90 -8.54 -10.32 1.25
CA SER A 90 -9.22 -11.60 1.33
C SER A 90 -10.73 -11.42 1.51
N PHE A 91 -11.52 -12.25 0.85
CA PHE A 91 -12.98 -12.27 1.00
C PHE A 91 -13.44 -13.17 2.14
N ASP A 92 -12.65 -14.19 2.49
CA ASP A 92 -13.00 -15.26 3.42
C ASP A 92 -12.04 -15.36 4.62
N GLY A 93 -10.94 -14.61 4.59
CA GLY A 93 -9.85 -14.66 5.57
C GLY A 93 -8.87 -15.80 5.37
N VAL A 94 -9.08 -16.64 4.36
CA VAL A 94 -8.29 -17.84 4.07
C VAL A 94 -7.45 -17.63 2.81
N ALA A 95 -8.09 -17.27 1.70
CA ALA A 95 -7.41 -17.05 0.43
C ALA A 95 -7.11 -15.56 0.23
N TRP A 96 -5.87 -15.26 -0.14
CA TRP A 96 -5.36 -13.89 -0.27
C TRP A 96 -5.00 -13.57 -1.71
N TYR A 97 -5.31 -12.35 -2.13
CA TYR A 97 -5.19 -11.91 -3.52
C TYR A 97 -4.66 -10.48 -3.60
N PHE A 98 -4.05 -10.15 -4.74
CA PHE A 98 -3.84 -8.77 -5.14
C PHE A 98 -5.05 -8.24 -5.92
N PRO A 99 -5.60 -7.06 -5.55
CA PRO A 99 -6.75 -6.46 -6.21
C PRO A 99 -6.62 -6.30 -7.73
N VAL A 100 -5.39 -6.10 -8.24
CA VAL A 100 -5.12 -6.01 -9.68
C VAL A 100 -5.54 -7.26 -10.46
N HIS A 101 -5.59 -8.43 -9.81
CA HIS A 101 -6.04 -9.68 -10.42
C HIS A 101 -7.55 -9.91 -10.28
N LEU A 102 -8.24 -9.06 -9.52
CA LEU A 102 -9.67 -9.22 -9.18
C LEU A 102 -10.56 -8.20 -9.90
N THR A 103 -10.00 -7.08 -10.34
CA THR A 103 -10.75 -6.02 -11.01
C THR A 103 -10.44 -5.97 -12.50
N VAL A 104 -11.43 -5.56 -13.30
CA VAL A 104 -11.28 -5.32 -14.74
C VAL A 104 -11.37 -3.83 -15.10
N ASP A 105 -11.65 -2.97 -14.12
CA ASP A 105 -11.85 -1.53 -14.32
C ASP A 105 -11.12 -0.73 -13.23
N PRO A 106 -9.78 -0.67 -13.30
CA PRO A 106 -9.00 0.15 -12.38
C PRO A 106 -9.23 1.65 -12.64
N ILE A 107 -9.17 2.45 -11.58
CA ILE A 107 -9.33 3.90 -11.67
C ILE A 107 -8.03 4.62 -11.32
N MET A 108 -7.89 5.84 -11.85
CA MET A 108 -6.83 6.76 -11.45
C MET A 108 -7.32 7.58 -10.24
N TYR A 109 -6.55 7.55 -9.16
CA TYR A 109 -6.88 8.23 -7.91
C TYR A 109 -5.80 9.25 -7.54
N THR A 110 -6.25 10.44 -7.14
CA THR A 110 -5.40 11.48 -6.55
C THR A 110 -6.02 11.89 -5.22
N GLY A 111 -5.26 11.78 -4.14
CA GLY A 111 -5.77 12.01 -2.80
C GLY A 111 -4.92 11.35 -1.72
N ASP A 112 -5.52 11.14 -0.56
CA ASP A 112 -4.87 10.45 0.55
C ASP A 112 -5.21 8.96 0.54
N VAL A 113 -4.19 8.14 0.78
CA VAL A 113 -4.33 6.71 1.04
C VAL A 113 -3.73 6.37 2.39
N TYR A 114 -4.26 5.31 3.01
CA TYR A 114 -3.98 4.97 4.40
C TYR A 114 -3.63 3.50 4.55
N SER A 115 -2.76 3.21 5.51
CA SER A 115 -2.48 1.86 5.99
C SER A 115 -2.44 1.86 7.51
N VAL A 116 -2.68 0.71 8.13
CA VAL A 116 -2.84 0.60 9.58
C VAL A 116 -1.72 -0.26 10.14
N LEU A 117 -1.19 0.12 11.29
CA LEU A 117 -0.31 -0.71 12.12
C LEU A 117 -1.06 -1.06 13.40
N LEU A 118 -1.17 -2.35 13.68
CA LEU A 118 -1.84 -2.89 14.86
C LEU A 118 -0.82 -3.21 15.95
N GLU A 119 -1.28 -3.51 17.16
CA GLU A 119 -0.42 -4.00 18.24
C GLU A 119 0.33 -5.28 17.84
N ALA A 120 1.48 -5.51 18.45
CA ALA A 120 2.32 -6.65 18.13
C ALA A 120 1.61 -7.96 18.48
N ASP A 121 1.62 -8.90 17.54
CA ASP A 121 1.05 -10.24 17.69
C ASP A 121 1.84 -11.20 16.80
N GLY A 122 2.02 -12.44 17.26
CA GLY A 122 2.74 -13.48 16.51
C GLY A 122 1.90 -14.11 15.39
N SER A 123 0.59 -13.90 15.38
CA SER A 123 -0.33 -14.44 14.36
C SER A 123 -0.53 -13.46 13.21
N PRO A 124 -0.30 -13.86 11.94
CA PRO A 124 -0.64 -13.03 10.79
C PRO A 124 -2.13 -12.66 10.70
N PHE A 125 -3.02 -13.46 11.30
CA PHE A 125 -4.46 -13.19 11.33
C PHE A 125 -4.81 -12.00 12.24
N ALA A 126 -3.99 -11.70 13.25
CA ALA A 126 -4.15 -10.52 14.10
C ALA A 126 -3.73 -9.23 13.38
N HIS A 127 -3.01 -9.35 12.27
CA HIS A 127 -2.57 -8.22 11.44
C HIS A 127 -3.43 -8.07 10.20
N THR A 128 -4.74 -8.08 10.42
CA THR A 128 -5.76 -7.90 9.38
C THR A 128 -6.79 -6.89 9.85
N VAL A 129 -7.39 -6.16 8.92
CA VAL A 129 -8.46 -5.21 9.23
C VAL A 129 -9.69 -5.54 8.40
N GLN A 130 -10.85 -5.60 9.06
CA GLN A 130 -12.12 -5.73 8.34
C GLN A 130 -12.54 -4.38 7.77
N VAL A 131 -12.80 -4.34 6.47
CA VAL A 131 -13.19 -3.13 5.73
C VAL A 131 -14.55 -3.30 5.06
N ALA A 132 -14.95 -2.32 4.25
CA ALA A 132 -16.22 -2.30 3.53
C ALA A 132 -16.61 -3.65 2.90
N GLY A 133 -17.87 -4.04 3.07
CA GLY A 133 -18.39 -5.29 2.50
C GLY A 133 -17.92 -6.56 3.22
N GLY A 134 -17.28 -6.44 4.40
CA GLY A 134 -16.80 -7.58 5.17
C GLY A 134 -15.48 -8.16 4.69
N LEU A 135 -14.83 -7.53 3.72
CA LEU A 135 -13.51 -7.93 3.22
C LEU A 135 -12.44 -7.70 4.29
N TRP A 136 -11.36 -8.47 4.18
CA TRP A 136 -10.16 -8.35 5.00
C TRP A 136 -9.04 -7.76 4.15
N GLY A 137 -8.25 -6.85 4.72
CA GLY A 137 -6.95 -6.50 4.17
C GLY A 137 -5.84 -6.63 5.19
N ALA A 138 -4.63 -6.85 4.69
CA ALA A 138 -3.45 -6.99 5.55
C ALA A 138 -3.05 -5.62 6.14
N SER A 139 -2.73 -5.59 7.43
CA SER A 139 -2.11 -4.42 8.06
C SER A 139 -0.60 -4.44 7.87
N LEU A 140 0.06 -3.33 8.18
CA LEU A 140 1.52 -3.29 8.25
C LEU A 140 2.03 -4.18 9.38
N GLY A 141 3.24 -4.73 9.24
CA GLY A 141 3.89 -5.55 10.24
C GLY A 141 3.31 -6.96 10.38
N HIS A 142 2.69 -7.50 9.34
CA HIS A 142 1.81 -8.68 9.43
C HIS A 142 2.50 -10.03 9.69
N GLY A 143 3.80 -10.06 9.95
CA GLY A 143 4.54 -11.26 10.33
C GLY A 143 4.88 -12.23 9.19
N VAL A 144 4.47 -11.94 7.95
CA VAL A 144 4.75 -12.80 6.78
C VAL A 144 5.90 -12.18 5.97
N VAL A 145 7.14 -12.41 6.42
CA VAL A 145 8.36 -11.79 5.86
C VAL A 145 8.96 -12.55 4.68
N ALA A 146 8.82 -13.87 4.68
CA ALA A 146 9.28 -14.76 3.64
C ALA A 146 8.15 -15.74 3.36
N GLY A 147 7.81 -15.91 2.08
CA GLY A 147 6.74 -16.83 1.70
C GLY A 147 7.14 -18.25 2.03
N ALA A 148 6.55 -18.82 3.08
CA ALA A 148 6.39 -20.27 3.14
C ALA A 148 5.35 -20.67 2.07
N GLY A 149 5.72 -20.56 0.79
CA GLY A 149 4.83 -20.75 -0.37
C GLY A 149 4.31 -19.46 -1.03
N GLU A 150 3.26 -19.64 -1.84
CA GLU A 150 2.56 -18.66 -2.71
C GLU A 150 1.74 -17.57 -1.94
N ASP A 151 2.01 -17.32 -0.64
CA ASP A 151 1.24 -16.33 0.12
C ASP A 151 1.57 -14.91 -0.37
N VAL A 152 0.61 -14.28 -1.04
CA VAL A 152 0.75 -12.94 -1.64
C VAL A 152 1.03 -11.83 -0.61
N ARG A 153 0.79 -12.09 0.69
CA ARG A 153 1.18 -11.16 1.75
C ARG A 153 2.68 -11.11 1.95
N ALA A 154 3.43 -12.15 1.56
CA ALA A 154 4.85 -12.27 1.84
C ALA A 154 5.64 -11.06 1.35
N HIS A 155 6.21 -10.30 2.30
CA HIS A 155 6.98 -9.11 1.97
C HIS A 155 8.03 -8.83 3.07
N PRO A 156 9.33 -8.72 2.74
CA PRO A 156 10.39 -8.57 3.75
C PRO A 156 10.23 -7.34 4.65
N PHE A 157 9.82 -6.21 4.07
CA PHE A 157 9.57 -4.98 4.84
C PHE A 157 8.17 -4.94 5.47
N PHE A 158 7.09 -4.97 4.68
CA PHE A 158 5.74 -4.84 5.22
C PHE A 158 5.32 -5.99 6.15
N GLY A 159 5.93 -7.16 6.06
CA GLY A 159 5.73 -8.27 7.00
C GLY A 159 6.56 -8.16 8.28
N ASP A 160 7.59 -7.30 8.34
CA ASP A 160 8.46 -7.18 9.52
C ASP A 160 7.93 -6.09 10.45
N TYR A 161 7.32 -6.51 11.56
CA TYR A 161 6.72 -5.62 12.53
C TYR A 161 7.70 -4.61 13.13
N VAL A 162 8.90 -5.07 13.50
CA VAL A 162 9.90 -4.24 14.17
C VAL A 162 10.43 -3.20 13.19
N LEU A 163 10.77 -3.63 11.98
CA LEU A 163 11.28 -2.74 10.95
C LEU A 163 10.24 -1.69 10.52
N VAL A 164 8.97 -2.07 10.40
CA VAL A 164 7.88 -1.13 10.14
C VAL A 164 7.78 -0.09 11.26
N CYS A 165 7.78 -0.53 12.53
CA CYS A 165 7.74 0.37 13.68
C CYS A 165 8.89 1.39 13.64
N GLU A 166 10.12 0.92 13.43
CA GLU A 166 11.31 1.78 13.33
C GLU A 166 11.18 2.81 12.21
N LYS A 167 10.70 2.41 11.03
CA LYS A 167 10.54 3.33 9.90
C LYS A 167 9.36 4.26 10.04
N MET A 168 8.31 3.89 10.78
CA MET A 168 7.20 4.79 11.10
C MET A 168 7.58 5.82 12.17
N ALA A 169 8.42 5.45 13.15
CA ALA A 169 8.79 6.32 14.26
C ALA A 169 9.52 7.61 13.85
N VAL A 170 10.15 7.62 12.68
CA VAL A 170 10.85 8.80 12.14
C VAL A 170 9.96 9.67 11.24
N LEU A 171 8.70 9.29 11.01
CA LEU A 171 7.75 10.07 10.22
C LEU A 171 7.10 11.16 11.06
N ARG A 172 6.71 12.25 10.40
CA ARG A 172 6.01 13.35 11.06
C ARG A 172 4.55 12.92 11.38
N PRO A 173 4.08 13.06 12.63
CA PRO A 173 2.66 12.93 12.93
C PRO A 173 1.88 14.16 12.42
N VAL A 174 0.78 13.91 11.72
CA VAL A 174 -0.13 14.92 11.16
C VAL A 174 -1.56 14.41 11.32
N ALA A 175 -2.39 15.17 12.05
CA ALA A 175 -3.82 14.85 12.25
C ALA A 175 -4.10 13.40 12.73
N GLY A 176 -3.26 12.88 13.62
CA GLY A 176 -3.42 11.53 14.18
C GLY A 176 -2.88 10.38 13.32
N ALA A 177 -2.21 10.68 12.20
CA ALA A 177 -1.54 9.71 11.35
C ALA A 177 -0.06 10.08 11.12
N TYR A 178 0.78 9.10 10.78
CA TYR A 178 2.17 9.28 10.39
C TYR A 178 2.24 9.58 8.88
N GLN A 179 2.71 10.76 8.52
CA GLN A 179 2.76 11.21 7.13
C GLN A 179 4.01 10.67 6.42
N CYS A 180 3.81 10.05 5.25
CA CYS A 180 4.86 9.73 4.29
C CYS A 180 4.51 10.22 2.88
N TYR A 181 5.50 10.21 1.99
CA TYR A 181 5.40 10.69 0.61
C TYR A 181 5.90 9.64 -0.39
N GLY A 182 5.51 8.39 -0.15
CA GLY A 182 5.94 7.22 -0.92
C GLY A 182 6.84 6.27 -0.13
N VAL A 183 7.41 5.31 -0.85
CA VAL A 183 8.24 4.24 -0.31
C VAL A 183 9.70 4.34 -0.79
N THR A 184 10.64 3.84 0.01
CA THR A 184 12.01 3.57 -0.44
C THR A 184 12.11 2.13 -0.92
N ARG A 185 13.02 1.87 -1.85
CA ARG A 185 13.24 0.53 -2.42
C ARG A 185 14.70 0.16 -2.35
N ASP A 186 14.96 -1.12 -2.11
CA ASP A 186 16.29 -1.70 -2.22
C ASP A 186 16.72 -1.71 -3.70
N GLN A 187 17.91 -1.19 -3.99
CA GLN A 187 18.37 -1.00 -5.37
C GLN A 187 18.65 -2.33 -6.10
N ARG A 188 18.95 -3.40 -5.36
CA ARG A 188 19.31 -4.70 -5.92
C ARG A 188 18.08 -5.55 -6.20
N THR A 189 17.10 -5.53 -5.30
CA THR A 189 15.90 -6.38 -5.35
C THR A 189 14.67 -5.65 -5.86
N GLY A 190 14.66 -4.32 -5.83
CA GLY A 190 13.50 -3.49 -6.17
C GLY A 190 12.38 -3.53 -5.13
N LEU A 191 12.51 -4.33 -4.07
CA LEU A 191 11.50 -4.48 -3.01
C LEU A 191 11.47 -3.23 -2.12
N VAL A 192 10.28 -2.94 -1.58
CA VAL A 192 10.13 -1.84 -0.62
C VAL A 192 10.94 -2.13 0.64
N ASN A 193 11.62 -1.13 1.19
CA ASN A 193 12.43 -1.25 2.41
C ASN A 193 12.25 -0.09 3.39
N GLY A 194 11.24 0.76 3.19
CA GLY A 194 11.01 1.92 4.04
C GLY A 194 9.99 2.91 3.48
N PHE A 195 9.82 4.00 4.22
CA PHE A 195 8.92 5.11 3.91
C PHE A 195 9.72 6.38 3.62
N ARG A 196 9.23 7.22 2.71
CA ARG A 196 9.83 8.54 2.41
C ARG A 196 9.28 9.61 3.36
N PRO A 197 10.11 10.25 4.21
CA PRO A 197 9.62 11.21 5.22
C PRO A 197 9.32 12.61 4.67
N SER A 198 9.78 12.95 3.47
CA SER A 198 9.57 14.27 2.85
C SER A 198 9.32 14.15 1.34
N LYS A 199 8.61 15.14 0.77
CA LYS A 199 8.52 15.28 -0.69
C LYS A 199 9.90 15.58 -1.26
N ALA A 200 10.23 14.97 -2.41
CA ALA A 200 11.40 15.38 -3.17
C ALA A 200 11.28 16.88 -3.48
N ARG A 201 12.34 17.66 -3.22
CA ARG A 201 12.38 19.06 -3.64
C ARG A 201 12.35 19.08 -5.17
N VAL A 202 11.31 19.67 -5.76
CA VAL A 202 11.32 20.01 -7.18
C VAL A 202 12.33 21.15 -7.32
N ASN A 203 13.52 20.86 -7.84
CA ASN A 203 14.43 21.90 -8.29
C ASN A 203 13.82 22.55 -9.53
N GLY A 204 13.00 23.58 -9.32
CA GLY A 204 12.59 24.53 -10.36
C GLY A 204 13.79 25.36 -10.80
N GLY A 205 14.70 24.75 -11.56
CA GLY A 205 15.80 25.44 -12.23
C GLY A 205 15.33 26.10 -13.51
N GLY A 206 14.45 27.10 -13.39
CA GLY A 206 14.26 28.09 -14.45
C GLY A 206 15.43 29.06 -14.42
N ALA A 207 16.43 28.85 -15.27
CA ALA A 207 17.38 29.89 -15.64
C ALA A 207 16.94 30.42 -17.00
N GLY A 208 16.09 31.44 -16.98
CA GLY A 208 16.00 32.38 -18.09
C GLY A 208 17.26 33.24 -18.09
N GLY A 209 17.94 33.24 -19.22
CA GLY A 209 19.00 34.18 -19.61
C GLY A 209 18.86 34.43 -21.10
#